data_AF-A0A6J6REH3-F1
#
_entry.id   AF-A0A6J6REH3-F1
#
_cell.length_a   1.000
_cell.length_b   1.000
_cell.length_c   1.000
_cell.angle_alpha   90.00
_cell.angle_beta   90.00
_cell.angle_gamma   90.00
#
_symmetry.space_group_name_H-M   'P 1'
#
loop_
_entity.id
_entity.type
_entity.pdbx_description
1 polymer ?
#
loop_
_entity_poly.entity_id
_entity_poly.type
_entity_poly.pdbx_seq_one_letter_code
_entity_poly.pdbx_strand_id
1 'polypeptide(L)'
;MSALRAEAKAGLVSQADLVVLESAWKLVMRVRNAAMLVRGRATDMVPTDLIELARVAHMLGYGVRGGQQLTDEYRKATRRARAVIKREFYGELETS
;
A
#
# COMPACT_ATOMS: atom_id res chain seq x y z
N MET A 1 -12.99 -3.23 2.84
CA MET A 1 -12.48 -4.51 3.38
C MET A 1 -13.54 -5.62 3.42
N SER A 2 -14.84 -5.31 3.58
CA SER A 2 -15.90 -6.33 3.55
C SER A 2 -15.95 -7.11 2.22
N ALA A 3 -15.84 -6.43 1.08
CA ALA A 3 -15.85 -7.05 -0.25
C ALA A 3 -14.68 -8.02 -0.48
N LEU A 4 -13.43 -7.57 -0.27
CA LEU A 4 -12.24 -8.41 -0.46
C LEU A 4 -12.23 -9.65 0.47
N ARG A 5 -12.74 -9.50 1.70
CA ARG A 5 -12.92 -10.64 2.63
C ARG A 5 -14.03 -11.60 2.19
N ALA A 6 -15.07 -11.10 1.52
CA ALA A 6 -16.14 -11.93 0.97
C ALA A 6 -15.64 -12.73 -0.25
N GLU A 7 -14.82 -12.13 -1.12
CA GLU A 7 -14.20 -12.81 -2.27
C GLU A 7 -13.23 -13.92 -1.83
N ALA A 8 -12.42 -13.69 -0.79
CA ALA A 8 -11.58 -14.73 -0.21
C ALA A 8 -12.42 -15.88 0.41
N LYS A 9 -13.55 -15.56 1.06
CA LYS A 9 -14.49 -16.58 1.57
C LYS A 9 -15.16 -17.38 0.44
N ALA A 10 -15.29 -16.80 -0.74
CA ALA A 10 -15.78 -17.48 -1.95
C ALA A 10 -14.69 -18.31 -2.66
N GLY A 11 -13.46 -18.35 -2.13
CA GLY A 11 -12.35 -19.10 -2.71
C GLY A 11 -11.74 -18.47 -3.96
N LEU A 12 -12.13 -17.23 -4.29
CA LEU A 12 -11.67 -16.51 -5.49
C LEU A 12 -10.27 -15.91 -5.34
N VAL A 13 -9.77 -15.81 -4.10
CA VAL A 13 -8.44 -15.31 -3.77
C VAL A 13 -7.88 -16.16 -2.63
N SER A 14 -6.62 -16.59 -2.73
CA SER A 14 -5.98 -17.36 -1.66
C SER A 14 -5.85 -16.53 -0.37
N GLN A 15 -5.77 -17.20 0.79
CA GLN A 15 -5.59 -16.48 2.06
C GLN A 15 -4.25 -15.73 2.13
N ALA A 16 -3.20 -16.26 1.50
CA ALA A 16 -1.90 -15.59 1.41
C ALA A 16 -2.01 -14.28 0.63
N ASP A 17 -2.77 -14.30 -0.47
CA ASP A 17 -2.98 -13.13 -1.33
C ASP A 17 -3.88 -12.10 -0.68
N LEU A 18 -4.93 -12.54 0.03
CA LEU A 18 -5.75 -11.67 0.85
C LEU A 18 -4.86 -10.88 1.83
N VAL A 19 -3.95 -11.56 2.54
CA VAL A 19 -3.04 -10.90 3.50
C VAL A 19 -2.15 -9.86 2.80
N VAL A 20 -1.62 -10.17 1.62
CA VAL A 20 -0.82 -9.22 0.82
C VAL A 20 -1.63 -7.99 0.45
N LEU A 21 -2.84 -8.19 -0.10
CA LEU A 21 -3.73 -7.11 -0.52
C LEU A 21 -4.20 -6.28 0.67
N GLU A 22 -4.56 -6.91 1.79
CA GLU A 22 -4.97 -6.21 3.01
C GLU A 22 -3.83 -5.35 3.57
N SER A 23 -2.61 -5.88 3.58
CA SER A 23 -1.44 -5.17 4.09
C SER A 23 -1.09 -3.97 3.22
N ALA A 24 -1.15 -4.14 1.90
CA ALA A 24 -0.94 -3.05 0.95
C ALA A 24 -2.01 -1.97 1.09
N TRP A 25 -3.29 -2.35 1.16
CA TRP A 25 -4.40 -1.42 1.36
C TRP A 25 -4.24 -0.60 2.64
N LYS A 26 -3.94 -1.26 3.77
CA LYS A 26 -3.73 -0.58 5.06
C LYS A 26 -2.58 0.42 4.98
N LEU A 27 -1.45 0.04 4.35
CA LEU A 27 -0.31 0.96 4.20
C LEU A 27 -0.67 2.17 3.32
N VAL A 28 -1.28 1.95 2.16
CA VAL A 28 -1.68 3.03 1.24
C VAL A 28 -2.63 4.00 1.94
N MET A 29 -3.64 3.49 2.65
CA MET A 29 -4.59 4.33 3.38
C MET A 29 -3.93 5.13 4.51
N ARG A 30 -3.00 4.52 5.24
CA ARG A 30 -2.21 5.23 6.27
C ARG A 30 -1.39 6.36 5.66
N VAL A 31 -0.70 6.12 4.53
CA VAL A 31 0.08 7.14 3.82
C VAL A 31 -0.80 8.27 3.32
N ARG A 32 -1.92 7.97 2.66
CA ARG A 32 -2.86 8.98 2.17
C ARG A 32 -3.42 9.85 3.30
N ASN A 33 -3.87 9.22 4.40
CA ASN A 33 -4.40 9.94 5.54
C ASN A 33 -3.33 10.83 6.19
N ALA A 34 -2.10 10.32 6.30
CA ALA A 34 -0.99 11.09 6.83
C ALA A 34 -0.60 12.27 5.92
N ALA A 35 -0.56 12.06 4.61
CA ALA A 35 -0.29 13.13 3.65
C ALA A 35 -1.37 14.21 3.68
N MET A 36 -2.66 13.83 3.84
CA MET A 36 -3.76 14.77 4.01
C MET A 36 -3.58 15.65 5.26
N LEU A 37 -3.24 15.04 6.40
CA LEU A 37 -3.01 15.77 7.65
C LEU A 37 -1.80 16.71 7.56
N VAL A 38 -0.71 16.29 6.88
CA VAL A 38 0.49 17.13 6.71
C VAL A 38 0.25 18.29 5.74
N ARG A 39 -0.53 18.08 4.67
CA ARG A 39 -0.74 19.09 3.61
C ARG A 39 -1.98 19.97 3.82
N GLY A 40 -2.92 19.56 4.66
CA GLY A 40 -4.24 20.20 4.79
C GLY A 40 -5.16 20.02 3.57
N ARG A 41 -4.76 19.21 2.57
CA ARG A 41 -5.54 18.89 1.37
C ARG A 41 -5.36 17.44 0.96
N ALA A 42 -6.40 16.86 0.37
CA ALA A 42 -6.36 15.48 -0.10
C ALA A 42 -5.33 15.30 -1.24
N THR A 43 -4.63 14.16 -1.23
CA THR A 43 -3.74 13.73 -2.30
C THR A 43 -3.70 12.21 -2.34
N ASP A 44 -3.77 11.63 -3.54
CA ASP A 44 -3.64 10.18 -3.75
C ASP A 44 -2.21 9.77 -4.14
N MET A 45 -1.28 10.72 -4.14
CA MET A 45 0.12 10.51 -4.50
C MET A 45 1.00 10.55 -3.25
N VAL A 46 2.00 9.67 -3.20
CA VAL A 46 3.07 9.74 -2.20
C VAL A 46 3.79 11.09 -2.35
N PRO A 47 4.09 11.81 -1.25
CA PRO A 47 4.84 13.06 -1.33
C PRO A 47 6.22 12.86 -1.98
N THR A 48 6.53 13.71 -2.97
CA THR A 48 7.85 13.78 -3.60
C THR A 48 8.73 14.86 -2.98
N ASP A 49 8.13 15.84 -2.30
CA ASP A 49 8.85 16.81 -1.49
C ASP A 49 9.46 16.11 -0.24
N LEU A 50 10.75 16.35 0.00
CA LEU A 50 11.50 15.67 1.05
C LEU A 50 11.04 16.06 2.46
N ILE A 51 10.62 17.30 2.66
CA ILE A 51 10.15 17.80 3.97
C ILE A 51 8.79 17.19 4.29
N GLU A 52 7.87 17.17 3.32
CA GLU A 52 6.58 16.52 3.45
C GLU A 52 6.74 15.01 3.68
N LEU A 53 7.60 14.35 2.91
CA LEU A 53 7.88 12.92 3.06
C LEU A 53 8.43 12.60 4.46
N ALA A 54 9.34 13.42 4.99
CA ALA A 54 9.87 13.27 6.34
C ALA A 54 8.79 13.43 7.42
N ARG A 55 7.87 14.40 7.26
CA ARG A 55 6.74 14.61 8.19
C ARG A 55 5.76 13.44 8.17
N VAL A 56 5.41 12.95 6.97
CA VAL A 56 4.55 11.76 6.82
C VAL A 56 5.21 10.53 7.44
N ALA A 57 6.49 10.30 7.16
CA ALA A 57 7.24 9.19 7.74
C ALA A 57 7.30 9.26 9.27
N HIS A 58 7.57 10.44 9.84
CA HIS A 58 7.58 10.65 11.28
C HIS A 58 6.22 10.33 11.91
N MET A 59 5.12 10.84 11.34
CA MET A 59 3.77 10.60 11.86
C MET A 59 3.35 9.13 11.78
N LEU A 60 3.89 8.38 10.82
CA LEU A 60 3.63 6.95 10.68
C LEU A 60 4.53 6.06 11.55
N GLY A 61 5.47 6.65 12.31
CA GLY A 61 6.36 5.94 13.23
C GLY A 61 7.73 5.58 12.67
N TYR A 62 8.07 6.00 11.46
CA TYR A 62 9.39 5.75 10.84
C TYR A 62 10.48 6.73 11.31
N GLY A 63 10.11 7.74 12.10
CA GLY A 63 11.01 8.79 12.56
C GLY A 63 11.31 9.87 11.51
N VAL A 64 12.01 10.92 11.91
CA VAL A 64 12.27 12.12 11.07
C VAL A 64 13.17 11.84 9.86
N ARG A 65 13.94 10.74 9.89
CA ARG A 65 14.79 10.28 8.77
C ARG A 65 14.17 9.09 8.01
N GLY A 66 12.93 8.74 8.32
CA GLY A 66 12.26 7.54 7.83
C GLY A 66 11.67 7.62 6.42
N GLY A 67 11.85 8.74 5.70
CA GLY A 67 11.23 8.97 4.39
C GLY A 67 11.61 7.91 3.34
N GLN A 68 12.87 7.51 3.31
CA GLN A 68 13.35 6.46 2.38
C GLN A 68 12.73 5.10 2.71
N GLN A 69 12.74 4.71 4.00
CA GLN A 69 12.14 3.45 4.45
C GLN A 69 10.64 3.38 4.11
N LEU A 70 9.90 4.46 4.38
CA LEU A 70 8.48 4.55 4.02
C LEU A 70 8.28 4.35 2.51
N THR A 71 9.09 5.03 1.69
CA THR A 71 8.99 4.95 0.23
C THR A 71 9.25 3.54 -0.28
N ASP A 72 10.26 2.86 0.26
CA ASP A 72 10.61 1.50 -0.14
C ASP A 72 9.55 0.49 0.29
N GLU A 73 9.00 0.61 1.50
CA GLU A 73 7.89 -0.22 1.96
C GLU A 73 6.62 0.01 1.13
N TYR A 74 6.28 1.25 0.82
CA TYR A 74 5.14 1.60 -0.04
C TYR A 74 5.28 0.98 -1.44
N ARG A 75 6.45 1.15 -2.07
CA ARG A 75 6.74 0.57 -3.39
C ARG A 75 6.72 -0.95 -3.36
N LYS A 76 7.25 -1.57 -2.32
CA LYS A 76 7.25 -3.03 -2.15
C LYS A 76 5.83 -3.58 -1.98
N ALA A 77 5.01 -2.93 -1.16
CA ALA A 77 3.62 -3.34 -0.93
C ALA A 77 2.76 -3.20 -2.19
N THR A 78 2.86 -2.07 -2.90
CA THR A 78 2.11 -1.83 -4.14
C THR A 78 2.52 -2.77 -5.28
N ARG A 79 3.81 -3.08 -5.44
CA ARG A 79 4.27 -4.09 -6.41
C ARG A 79 3.72 -5.48 -6.12
N ARG A 80 3.74 -5.91 -4.86
CA ARG A 80 3.19 -7.23 -4.46
C ARG A 80 1.69 -7.32 -4.71
N ALA A 81 0.93 -6.29 -4.34
CA ALA A 81 -0.49 -6.23 -4.62
C ALA A 81 -0.79 -6.29 -6.13
N ARG A 82 0.02 -5.61 -6.95
CA ARG A 82 -0.11 -5.68 -8.42
C ARG A 82 0.18 -7.08 -8.97
N ALA A 83 1.17 -7.78 -8.43
CA ALA A 83 1.47 -9.15 -8.82
C ALA A 83 0.31 -10.12 -8.48
N VAL A 84 -0.29 -9.96 -7.30
CA VAL A 84 -1.49 -10.71 -6.92
C VAL A 84 -2.64 -10.43 -7.89
N ILE A 85 -2.95 -9.15 -8.15
CA ILE A 85 -4.04 -8.80 -9.07
C ILE A 85 -3.79 -9.35 -10.48
N LYS A 86 -2.54 -9.26 -10.99
CA LYS A 86 -2.15 -9.83 -12.27
C LYS A 86 -2.44 -11.33 -12.36
N ARG A 87 -2.06 -12.08 -11.33
CA ARG A 87 -2.27 -13.52 -11.29
C ARG A 87 -3.75 -13.88 -11.15
N GLU A 88 -4.47 -13.29 -10.20
CA GLU A 88 -5.86 -13.66 -9.90
C GLU A 88 -6.86 -13.18 -10.98
N PHE A 89 -6.63 -12.01 -11.58
CA PHE A 89 -7.60 -11.43 -12.53
C PHE A 89 -7.20 -11.55 -14.00
N TYR A 90 -5.90 -11.66 -14.31
CA TYR A 90 -5.42 -11.67 -15.70
C TYR A 90 -4.75 -12.97 -16.12
N GLY A 91 -4.54 -13.93 -15.20
CA GLY A 91 -3.93 -15.21 -15.50
C GLY A 91 -2.48 -15.12 -16.03
N GLU A 92 -1.83 -13.95 -15.88
CA GLU A 92 -0.42 -13.77 -16.24
C GLU A 92 0.44 -14.51 -15.21
N LEU A 93 0.67 -15.81 -15.45
CA LEU A 93 1.81 -16.52 -14.89
C LEU A 93 3.07 -15.86 -15.48
N GLU A 94 3.97 -15.38 -14.63
CA GLU A 94 5.32 -15.02 -15.08
C GLU A 94 5.94 -16.27 -15.69
N THR A 95 6.00 -16.30 -17.03
CA THR A 95 6.84 -17.21 -17.80
C THR A 95 8.26 -16.97 -17.34
N SER A 96 8.74 -17.87 -16.48
CA SER A 96 10.12 -17.92 -16.03
C SER A 96 11.00 -18.68 -17.02
#